data_AF-Q83WK5-F1
#
_entry.id   AF-Q83WK5-F1
#
_cell.length_a   1.000
_cell.length_b   1.000
_cell.length_c   1.000
_cell.angle_alpha   90.00
_cell.angle_beta   90.00
_cell.angle_gamma   90.00
#
_symmetry.space_group_name_H-M   'P 1'
#
loop_
_entity.id
_entity.type
_entity.pdbx_description
1 polymer ?
#
loop_
_entity_poly.entity_id
_entity_poly.type
_entity_poly.pdbx_seq_one_letter_code
_entity_poly.pdbx_strand_id
1 'polypeptide(L)'
;NEARVKMLRGVNVLADAVKVTLGPKGRNVVLDKSFGAPSITKDGVSVAREIELEDKFENMGAQMVKEVASKANDAAGDGTTTATLLAQAIVNEGLKAVAAGMNPMDLKRGIDKAVIAAVEELKCLSVPCSDSRAITQVGTISANADEKVGMLIADAMEKVGKDGVITVEEGTGLQDELEVVKGMQFDRGYLSPYFINKTETGIVELDNPYILMADKKISNVRELLPILESVAKSGKPLLIISEDLEGEALATLVVNSIRGIVKVAAVKAPGFGDRRKAMLQDISILTAGSVISEELAMELEKSTLEDLGQAKRVVISKDPTTIIGGIGQKFDIQNRISQIRQQINEATSDYDKEKLNERLAKLSGGVAVLKVGAAPEVEMKEKKARVEDALHATRAAVEEGVVPGGGVALVRVAAKISNLLGQNEDQNVGIRVALRAMEAPLRQIVSNSGEEPSVVTNNVKDGKGNYGYNAATDEYGDMIRFGILDPTKVTRSALQYASSVAGLMITTECMVTDLPKEEKSDLSN
;
A
#
# COMPACT_ATOMS: atom_id res chain seq x y z
N ASN A 1 -21.71 14.64 24.09
CA ASN A 1 -22.72 14.10 23.15
C ASN A 1 -22.81 14.86 21.83
N GLU A 2 -22.98 16.19 21.80
CA GLU A 2 -23.08 16.95 20.53
C GLU A 2 -21.90 16.73 19.57
N ALA A 3 -20.66 16.77 20.08
CA ALA A 3 -19.45 16.50 19.30
C ALA A 3 -19.48 15.10 18.64
N ARG A 4 -19.89 14.08 19.39
CA ARG A 4 -19.99 12.69 18.90
C ARG A 4 -21.03 12.54 17.79
N VAL A 5 -22.15 13.27 17.87
CA VAL A 5 -23.20 13.24 16.84
C VAL A 5 -22.68 13.80 15.52
N LYS A 6 -22.00 14.95 15.55
CA LYS A 6 -21.38 15.54 14.35
C LYS A 6 -20.29 14.64 13.78
N MET A 7 -19.40 14.15 14.64
CA MET A 7 -18.34 13.22 14.24
C MET A 7 -18.93 11.96 13.57
N LEU A 8 -19.99 11.38 14.15
CA LEU A 8 -20.68 10.22 13.60
C LEU A 8 -21.31 10.49 12.23
N ARG A 9 -21.90 11.68 12.05
CA ARG A 9 -22.45 12.09 10.76
C ARG A 9 -21.37 12.14 9.69
N GLY A 10 -20.21 12.73 10.00
CA GLY A 10 -19.06 12.75 9.10
C GLY A 10 -18.56 11.36 8.71
N VAL A 11 -18.45 10.45 9.68
CA VAL A 11 -18.13 9.03 9.44
C VAL A 11 -19.12 8.40 8.48
N ASN A 12 -20.42 8.60 8.72
CA ASN A 12 -21.46 8.00 7.90
C ASN A 12 -21.46 8.55 6.47
N VAL A 13 -21.26 9.86 6.26
CA VAL A 13 -21.16 10.43 4.91
C VAL A 13 -20.01 9.80 4.13
N LEU A 14 -18.81 9.71 4.73
CA LEU A 14 -17.66 9.08 4.10
C LEU A 14 -17.93 7.59 3.80
N ALA A 15 -18.36 6.84 4.81
CA ALA A 15 -18.54 5.40 4.68
C ALA A 15 -19.69 5.02 3.75
N ASP A 16 -20.79 5.78 3.72
CA ASP A 16 -21.91 5.51 2.83
C ASP A 16 -21.55 5.75 1.36
N ALA A 17 -20.70 6.74 1.08
CA ALA A 17 -20.17 6.97 -0.26
C ALA A 17 -19.18 5.89 -0.71
N VAL A 18 -18.36 5.37 0.22
CA VAL A 18 -17.34 4.35 -0.09
C VAL A 18 -17.95 2.94 -0.19
N LYS A 19 -18.82 2.55 0.75
CA LYS A 19 -19.30 1.15 0.88
C LYS A 19 -20.16 0.65 -0.30
N VAL A 20 -20.71 1.55 -1.11
CA VAL A 20 -21.47 1.18 -2.31
C VAL A 20 -20.57 0.56 -3.39
N THR A 21 -19.26 0.76 -3.31
CA THR A 21 -18.30 0.16 -4.26
C THR A 21 -17.89 -1.27 -3.89
N LEU A 22 -18.27 -1.76 -2.70
CA LEU A 22 -17.81 -3.05 -2.18
C LEU A 22 -18.39 -4.25 -2.96
N GLY A 23 -17.51 -5.18 -3.35
CA GLY A 23 -17.87 -6.48 -3.93
C GLY A 23 -18.09 -6.46 -5.45
N PRO A 24 -18.35 -7.63 -6.06
CA PRO A 24 -18.43 -7.78 -7.52
C PRO A 24 -19.57 -6.98 -8.15
N LYS A 25 -20.67 -6.79 -7.41
CA LYS A 25 -21.83 -5.96 -7.80
C LYS A 25 -21.75 -4.54 -7.20
N GLY A 26 -20.55 -4.07 -6.86
CA GLY A 26 -20.30 -2.70 -6.43
C GLY A 26 -20.70 -1.68 -7.49
N ARG A 27 -21.26 -0.55 -7.04
CA ARG A 27 -21.77 0.54 -7.87
C ARG A 27 -20.69 1.58 -8.10
N ASN A 28 -20.81 2.30 -9.21
CA ASN A 28 -19.91 3.39 -9.55
C ASN A 28 -20.20 4.63 -8.70
N VAL A 29 -19.14 5.34 -8.35
CA VAL A 29 -19.20 6.69 -7.77
C VAL A 29 -18.64 7.67 -8.78
N VAL A 30 -19.36 8.79 -8.97
CA VAL A 30 -18.93 9.88 -9.84
C VAL A 30 -18.27 10.96 -9.00
N LEU A 31 -17.04 11.32 -9.36
CA LEU A 31 -16.24 12.32 -8.67
C LEU A 31 -16.03 13.48 -9.64
N ASP A 32 -16.48 14.67 -9.25
CA ASP A 32 -16.31 15.88 -10.04
C ASP A 32 -14.85 16.31 -10.10
N LYS A 33 -14.46 16.97 -11.18
CA LYS A 33 -13.12 17.51 -11.39
C LYS A 33 -13.24 18.97 -11.78
N SER A 34 -12.41 19.83 -11.20
CA SER A 34 -12.39 21.26 -11.51
C SER A 34 -12.17 21.57 -13.00
N PHE A 35 -11.55 20.64 -13.74
CA PHE A 35 -11.38 20.72 -15.18
C PHE A 35 -11.57 19.34 -15.83
N GLY A 36 -12.18 19.31 -17.01
CA GLY A 36 -12.39 18.08 -17.79
C GLY A 36 -13.67 17.33 -17.42
N ALA A 37 -13.73 16.05 -17.78
CA ALA A 37 -14.87 15.20 -17.46
C ALA A 37 -14.77 14.62 -16.04
N PRO A 38 -15.91 14.40 -15.35
CA PRO A 38 -15.94 13.70 -14.07
C PRO A 38 -15.29 12.32 -14.16
N SER A 39 -14.60 11.90 -13.11
CA SER A 39 -14.12 10.52 -13.00
C SER A 39 -15.21 9.59 -12.48
N ILE A 40 -15.27 8.39 -13.04
CA ILE A 40 -16.16 7.31 -12.60
C ILE A 40 -15.27 6.21 -12.03
N THR A 41 -15.50 5.81 -10.78
CA THR A 41 -14.65 4.82 -10.10
C THR A 41 -15.46 3.86 -9.24
N LYS A 42 -14.88 2.68 -9.00
CA LYS A 42 -15.30 1.71 -7.96
C LYS A 42 -14.23 1.55 -6.86
N ASP A 43 -13.14 2.31 -6.93
CA ASP A 43 -12.09 2.27 -5.92
C ASP A 43 -12.49 3.10 -4.68
N GLY A 44 -12.53 2.43 -3.52
CA GLY A 44 -12.85 3.05 -2.24
C GLY A 44 -11.82 4.09 -1.79
N VAL A 45 -10.55 3.94 -2.18
CA VAL A 45 -9.48 4.91 -1.84
C VAL A 45 -9.71 6.22 -2.57
N SER A 46 -9.95 6.15 -3.88
CA SER A 46 -10.28 7.30 -4.72
C SER A 46 -11.50 8.05 -4.17
N VAL A 47 -12.57 7.33 -3.81
CA VAL A 47 -13.77 7.95 -3.24
C VAL A 47 -13.47 8.61 -1.88
N ALA A 48 -12.80 7.91 -0.97
CA ALA A 48 -12.46 8.45 0.33
C ALA A 48 -11.53 9.69 0.23
N ARG A 49 -10.70 9.76 -0.82
CA ARG A 49 -9.78 10.87 -1.04
C ARG A 49 -10.51 12.19 -1.32
N GLU A 50 -11.55 12.16 -2.11
CA GLU A 50 -12.27 13.37 -2.56
C GLU A 50 -13.30 13.89 -1.53
N ILE A 51 -13.51 13.17 -0.42
CA ILE A 51 -14.47 13.59 0.61
C ILE A 51 -13.81 14.55 1.60
N GLU A 52 -14.30 15.78 1.56
CA GLU A 52 -14.07 16.84 2.54
C GLU A 52 -15.41 17.49 2.86
N LEU A 53 -15.69 17.70 4.14
CA LEU A 53 -16.99 18.22 4.59
C LEU A 53 -16.86 19.67 5.06
N GLU A 54 -17.90 20.46 4.79
CA GLU A 54 -17.95 21.88 5.17
C GLU A 54 -18.00 22.07 6.70
N ASP A 55 -18.85 21.30 7.39
CA ASP A 55 -18.86 21.31 8.86
C ASP A 55 -17.56 20.66 9.37
N LYS A 56 -16.74 21.45 10.07
CA LYS A 56 -15.43 21.01 10.53
C LYS A 56 -15.46 19.83 11.51
N PHE A 57 -16.51 19.69 12.33
CA PHE A 57 -16.63 18.55 13.24
C PHE A 57 -17.03 17.28 12.47
N GLU A 58 -17.91 17.40 11.48
CA GLU A 58 -18.20 16.30 10.57
C GLU A 58 -16.93 15.93 9.78
N ASN A 59 -16.20 16.91 9.26
CA ASN A 59 -14.96 16.70 8.51
C ASN A 59 -13.91 15.98 9.36
N MET A 60 -13.73 16.36 10.62
CA MET A 60 -12.83 15.63 11.53
C MET A 60 -13.19 14.15 11.62
N GLY A 61 -14.48 13.79 11.71
CA GLY A 61 -14.92 12.40 11.69
C GLY A 61 -14.61 11.69 10.37
N ALA A 62 -14.84 12.36 9.24
CA ALA A 62 -14.52 11.82 7.91
C ALA A 62 -13.00 11.60 7.73
N GLN A 63 -12.15 12.56 8.11
CA GLN A 63 -10.70 12.46 8.00
C GLN A 63 -10.14 11.33 8.89
N MET A 64 -10.68 11.12 10.09
CA MET A 64 -10.26 10.01 10.96
C MET A 64 -10.51 8.64 10.31
N VAL A 65 -11.66 8.44 9.65
CA VAL A 65 -11.96 7.17 8.97
C VAL A 65 -11.22 7.06 7.63
N LYS A 66 -10.94 8.17 6.96
CA LYS A 66 -10.04 8.18 5.79
C LYS A 66 -8.63 7.70 6.15
N GLU A 67 -8.14 8.02 7.35
CA GLU A 67 -6.86 7.50 7.86
C GLU A 67 -6.89 5.96 8.04
N VAL A 68 -8.04 5.38 8.41
CA VAL A 68 -8.22 3.91 8.47
C VAL A 68 -8.01 3.29 7.09
N ALA A 69 -8.67 3.83 6.08
CA ALA A 69 -8.58 3.34 4.71
C ALA A 69 -7.13 3.44 4.19
N SER A 70 -6.48 4.60 4.41
CA SER A 70 -5.09 4.81 4.00
C SER A 70 -4.13 3.84 4.68
N LYS A 71 -4.23 3.65 6.00
CA LYS A 71 -3.31 2.74 6.74
C LYS A 71 -3.53 1.28 6.40
N ALA A 72 -4.77 0.86 6.16
CA ALA A 72 -5.06 -0.48 5.67
C ALA A 72 -4.42 -0.71 4.29
N ASN A 73 -4.52 0.30 3.40
CA ASN A 73 -3.86 0.28 2.10
C ASN A 73 -2.33 0.21 2.22
N ASP A 74 -1.73 1.07 3.03
CA ASP A 74 -0.27 1.09 3.20
C ASP A 74 0.27 -0.24 3.73
N ALA A 75 -0.50 -0.94 4.58
CA ALA A 75 -0.08 -2.19 5.19
C ALA A 75 -0.31 -3.43 4.33
N ALA A 76 -1.40 -3.46 3.55
CA ALA A 76 -1.86 -4.66 2.85
C ALA A 76 -2.15 -4.47 1.35
N GLY A 77 -2.22 -3.21 0.89
CA GLY A 77 -2.48 -2.80 -0.50
C GLY A 77 -3.89 -3.11 -1.02
N ASP A 78 -4.81 -3.47 -0.13
CA ASP A 78 -6.22 -3.71 -0.42
C ASP A 78 -7.03 -3.64 0.91
N GLY A 79 -8.36 -3.76 0.85
CA GLY A 79 -9.26 -3.86 1.99
C GLY A 79 -9.74 -2.53 2.54
N THR A 80 -9.53 -1.45 1.78
CA THR A 80 -9.83 -0.06 2.22
C THR A 80 -11.32 0.15 2.46
N THR A 81 -12.17 -0.25 1.50
CA THR A 81 -13.63 -0.23 1.63
C THR A 81 -14.11 -1.09 2.80
N THR A 82 -13.51 -2.28 2.98
CA THR A 82 -13.82 -3.18 4.09
C THR A 82 -13.45 -2.53 5.44
N ALA A 83 -12.29 -1.89 5.53
CA ALA A 83 -11.83 -1.21 6.74
C ALA A 83 -12.73 -0.01 7.09
N THR A 84 -13.12 0.80 6.09
CA THR A 84 -14.07 1.92 6.27
C THR A 84 -15.42 1.43 6.78
N LEU A 85 -15.96 0.36 6.20
CA LEU A 85 -17.24 -0.22 6.62
C LEU A 85 -17.18 -0.80 8.04
N LEU A 86 -16.11 -1.52 8.37
CA LEU A 86 -15.90 -2.04 9.73
C LEU A 86 -15.80 -0.89 10.74
N ALA A 87 -15.08 0.18 10.41
CA ALA A 87 -14.98 1.36 11.26
C ALA A 87 -16.36 1.99 11.48
N GLN A 88 -17.14 2.18 10.41
CA GLN A 88 -18.52 2.68 10.49
C GLN A 88 -19.39 1.81 11.40
N ALA A 89 -19.33 0.48 11.27
CA ALA A 89 -20.15 -0.44 12.05
C ALA A 89 -19.80 -0.38 13.55
N ILE A 90 -18.51 -0.38 13.89
CA ILE A 90 -18.04 -0.31 15.28
C ILE A 90 -18.38 1.05 15.90
N VAL A 91 -18.15 2.16 15.19
CA VAL A 91 -18.43 3.51 15.68
C VAL A 91 -19.93 3.69 15.93
N ASN A 92 -20.80 3.29 14.99
CA ASN A 92 -22.25 3.45 15.14
C ASN A 92 -22.80 2.70 16.35
N GLU A 93 -22.42 1.43 16.54
CA GLU A 93 -22.91 0.63 17.68
C GLU A 93 -22.23 1.02 19.00
N GLY A 94 -20.93 1.36 18.96
CA GLY A 94 -20.19 1.84 20.12
C GLY A 94 -20.72 3.16 20.66
N LEU A 95 -21.01 4.14 19.79
CA LEU A 95 -21.58 5.43 20.22
C LEU A 95 -23.02 5.30 20.76
N LYS A 96 -23.81 4.33 20.26
CA LYS A 96 -25.11 3.99 20.86
C LYS A 96 -24.95 3.45 22.29
N ALA A 97 -23.96 2.57 22.52
CA ALA A 97 -23.68 2.05 23.85
C ALA A 97 -23.22 3.15 24.82
N VAL A 98 -22.38 4.08 24.36
CA VAL A 98 -21.98 5.28 25.14
C VAL A 98 -23.19 6.15 25.46
N ALA A 99 -24.08 6.39 24.48
CA ALA A 99 -25.31 7.16 24.70
C ALA A 99 -26.26 6.48 25.70
N ALA A 100 -26.20 5.15 25.83
CA ALA A 100 -26.92 4.38 26.85
C ALA A 100 -26.25 4.42 28.24
N GLY A 101 -25.15 5.15 28.40
CA GLY A 101 -24.48 5.37 29.70
C GLY A 101 -23.37 4.37 30.02
N MET A 102 -22.98 3.50 29.08
CA MET A 102 -21.87 2.55 29.27
C MET A 102 -20.52 3.26 29.22
N ASN A 103 -19.54 2.73 29.95
CA ASN A 103 -18.20 3.32 30.04
C ASN A 103 -17.45 3.18 28.69
N PRO A 104 -17.05 4.28 28.02
CA PRO A 104 -16.35 4.23 26.74
C PRO A 104 -15.03 3.46 26.78
N MET A 105 -14.31 3.50 27.90
CA MET A 105 -13.02 2.80 28.05
C MET A 105 -13.21 1.29 28.13
N ASP A 106 -14.25 0.83 28.82
CA ASP A 106 -14.55 -0.60 28.89
C ASP A 106 -15.14 -1.13 27.59
N LEU A 107 -15.97 -0.33 26.89
CA LEU A 107 -16.37 -0.65 25.52
C LEU A 107 -15.15 -0.85 24.61
N LYS A 108 -14.18 0.08 24.64
CA LYS A 108 -12.94 -0.04 23.88
C LYS A 108 -12.17 -1.30 24.25
N ARG A 109 -11.96 -1.59 25.54
CA ARG A 109 -11.25 -2.79 25.99
C ARG A 109 -11.94 -4.07 25.52
N GLY A 110 -13.26 -4.10 25.53
CA GLY A 110 -14.07 -5.20 24.99
C GLY A 110 -13.84 -5.40 23.50
N ILE A 111 -13.89 -4.32 22.71
CA ILE A 111 -13.61 -4.34 21.26
C ILE A 111 -12.19 -4.85 21.00
N ASP A 112 -11.18 -4.28 21.67
CA ASP A 112 -9.78 -4.68 21.50
C ASP A 112 -9.59 -6.17 21.82
N LYS A 113 -10.21 -6.67 22.89
CA LYS A 113 -10.14 -8.08 23.29
C LYS A 113 -10.74 -9.01 22.24
N ALA A 114 -11.89 -8.64 21.66
CA ALA A 114 -12.51 -9.40 20.59
C ALA A 114 -11.66 -9.41 19.32
N VAL A 115 -11.05 -8.27 18.97
CA VAL A 115 -10.19 -8.13 17.80
C VAL A 115 -8.91 -8.96 17.95
N ILE A 116 -8.27 -8.94 19.12
CA ILE A 116 -7.08 -9.77 19.39
C ILE A 116 -7.41 -11.25 19.20
N ALA A 117 -8.53 -11.71 19.77
CA ALA A 117 -8.97 -13.10 19.60
C ALA A 117 -9.31 -13.43 18.14
N ALA A 118 -9.94 -12.49 17.42
CA ALA A 118 -10.30 -12.65 16.02
C ALA A 118 -9.07 -12.74 15.10
N VAL A 119 -8.02 -11.97 15.38
CA VAL A 119 -6.77 -12.01 14.62
C VAL A 119 -6.06 -13.36 14.77
N GLU A 120 -6.02 -13.92 15.98
CA GLU A 120 -5.45 -15.24 16.20
C GLU A 120 -6.26 -16.34 15.50
N GLU A 121 -7.59 -16.27 15.56
CA GLU A 121 -8.44 -17.23 14.84
C GLU A 121 -8.33 -17.08 13.31
N LEU A 122 -8.17 -15.85 12.78
CA LEU A 122 -7.90 -15.63 11.35
C LEU A 122 -6.60 -16.31 10.91
N LYS A 123 -5.54 -16.26 11.73
CA LYS A 123 -4.29 -16.98 11.44
C LYS A 123 -4.50 -18.50 11.42
N CYS A 124 -5.32 -19.03 12.34
CA CYS A 124 -5.65 -20.46 12.37
C CYS A 124 -6.50 -20.89 11.16
N LEU A 125 -7.36 -20.01 10.65
CA LEU A 125 -8.18 -20.25 9.45
C LEU A 125 -7.38 -20.13 8.14
N SER A 126 -6.27 -19.39 8.17
CA SER A 126 -5.45 -19.09 6.99
C SER A 126 -4.85 -20.35 6.36
N VAL A 127 -4.93 -20.43 5.03
CA VAL A 127 -4.31 -21.47 4.22
C VAL A 127 -3.15 -20.88 3.42
N PRO A 128 -1.94 -21.48 3.44
CA PRO A 128 -0.81 -20.95 2.68
C PRO A 128 -1.09 -20.88 1.17
N CYS A 129 -0.82 -19.72 0.55
CA CYS A 129 -0.91 -19.52 -0.90
C CYS A 129 0.42 -19.89 -1.56
N SER A 130 0.60 -21.17 -1.87
CA SER A 130 1.89 -21.72 -2.32
C SER A 130 1.95 -22.09 -3.81
N ASP A 131 0.80 -22.35 -4.43
CA ASP A 131 0.67 -22.77 -5.81
C ASP A 131 0.26 -21.61 -6.73
N SER A 132 0.72 -21.68 -7.99
CA SER A 132 0.44 -20.67 -9.02
C SER A 132 -1.07 -20.49 -9.27
N ARG A 133 -1.88 -21.54 -9.06
CA ARG A 133 -3.34 -21.47 -9.19
C ARG A 133 -3.96 -20.60 -8.10
N ALA A 134 -3.59 -20.78 -6.83
CA ALA A 134 -4.06 -19.91 -5.75
C ALA A 134 -3.62 -18.45 -5.95
N ILE A 135 -2.38 -18.22 -6.39
CA ILE A 135 -1.85 -16.89 -6.74
C ILE A 135 -2.70 -16.24 -7.85
N THR A 136 -2.99 -17.00 -8.91
CA THR A 136 -3.86 -16.55 -10.02
C THR A 136 -5.26 -16.19 -9.52
N GLN A 137 -5.84 -17.00 -8.62
CA GLN A 137 -7.17 -16.76 -8.06
C GLN A 137 -7.20 -15.45 -7.26
N VAL A 138 -6.23 -15.25 -6.35
CA VAL A 138 -6.13 -14.00 -5.57
C VAL A 138 -6.00 -12.78 -6.49
N GLY A 139 -5.09 -12.85 -7.47
CA GLY A 139 -4.89 -11.76 -8.43
C GLY A 139 -6.15 -11.49 -9.26
N THR A 140 -6.88 -12.52 -9.67
CA THR A 140 -8.13 -12.41 -10.44
C THR A 140 -9.21 -11.69 -9.65
N ILE A 141 -9.46 -12.08 -8.40
CA ILE A 141 -10.50 -11.47 -7.56
C ILE A 141 -10.18 -10.00 -7.31
N SER A 142 -8.92 -9.73 -6.93
CA SER A 142 -8.45 -8.39 -6.60
C SER A 142 -8.47 -7.46 -7.83
N ALA A 143 -8.31 -8.03 -9.02
CA ALA A 143 -8.43 -7.32 -10.29
C ALA A 143 -9.89 -7.20 -10.81
N ASN A 144 -10.89 -7.27 -9.92
CA ASN A 144 -12.32 -7.26 -10.26
C ASN A 144 -12.74 -8.39 -11.22
N ALA A 145 -12.30 -9.62 -10.92
CA ALA A 145 -12.55 -10.83 -11.72
C ALA A 145 -11.90 -10.84 -13.12
N ASP A 146 -10.81 -10.09 -13.31
CA ASP A 146 -10.00 -10.12 -14.54
C ASP A 146 -8.97 -11.26 -14.50
N GLU A 147 -9.33 -12.40 -15.09
CA GLU A 147 -8.47 -13.59 -15.13
C GLU A 147 -7.12 -13.34 -15.83
N LYS A 148 -7.07 -12.43 -16.81
CA LYS A 148 -5.82 -12.12 -17.53
C LYS A 148 -4.81 -11.45 -16.60
N VAL A 149 -5.28 -10.53 -15.76
CA VAL A 149 -4.44 -9.87 -14.75
C VAL A 149 -3.92 -10.88 -13.74
N GLY A 150 -4.80 -11.78 -13.25
CA GLY A 150 -4.39 -12.86 -12.35
C GLY A 150 -3.29 -13.76 -12.93
N MET A 151 -3.44 -14.18 -14.19
CA MET A 151 -2.42 -14.97 -14.90
C MET A 151 -1.11 -14.21 -15.07
N LEU A 152 -1.16 -12.95 -15.47
CA LEU A 152 0.03 -12.10 -15.65
C LEU A 152 0.83 -11.94 -14.35
N ILE A 153 0.14 -11.75 -13.22
CA ILE A 153 0.78 -11.64 -11.91
C ILE A 153 1.41 -12.97 -11.49
N ALA A 154 0.72 -14.09 -11.71
CA ALA A 154 1.25 -15.42 -11.42
C ALA A 154 2.51 -15.73 -12.24
N ASP A 155 2.48 -15.45 -13.55
CA ASP A 155 3.64 -15.60 -14.44
C ASP A 155 4.81 -14.71 -14.02
N ALA A 156 4.53 -13.48 -13.57
CA ALA A 156 5.56 -12.57 -13.07
C ALA A 156 6.21 -13.13 -11.80
N MET A 157 5.40 -13.55 -10.82
CA MET A 157 5.87 -14.14 -9.56
C MET A 157 6.65 -15.44 -9.78
N GLU A 158 6.28 -16.27 -10.77
CA GLU A 158 7.04 -17.47 -11.11
C GLU A 158 8.42 -17.13 -11.69
N LYS A 159 8.53 -16.09 -12.51
CA LYS A 159 9.79 -15.67 -13.12
C LYS A 159 10.77 -15.01 -12.15
N VAL A 160 10.30 -14.14 -11.25
CA VAL A 160 11.17 -13.42 -10.29
C VAL A 160 11.27 -14.09 -8.92
N GLY A 161 10.42 -15.09 -8.67
CA GLY A 161 10.28 -15.73 -7.36
C GLY A 161 9.35 -14.96 -6.42
N LYS A 162 9.02 -15.58 -5.28
CA LYS A 162 8.08 -15.02 -4.28
C LYS A 162 8.55 -13.69 -3.70
N ASP A 163 9.86 -13.56 -3.48
CA ASP A 163 10.51 -12.34 -2.97
C ASP A 163 10.98 -11.41 -4.09
N GLY A 164 10.61 -11.72 -5.34
CA GLY A 164 11.01 -10.98 -6.52
C GLY A 164 10.27 -9.64 -6.62
N VAL A 165 10.96 -8.65 -7.19
CA VAL A 165 10.39 -7.32 -7.40
C VAL A 165 9.56 -7.33 -8.67
N ILE A 166 8.32 -6.88 -8.56
CA ILE A 166 7.38 -6.71 -9.67
C ILE A 166 6.92 -5.26 -9.66
N THR A 167 6.94 -4.62 -10.83
CA THR A 167 6.52 -3.23 -11.04
C THR A 167 5.55 -3.15 -12.22
N VAL A 168 4.61 -2.21 -12.17
CA VAL A 168 3.60 -2.03 -13.22
C VAL A 168 3.85 -0.73 -13.97
N GLU A 169 3.84 -0.78 -15.30
CA GLU A 169 4.08 0.35 -16.19
C GLU A 169 2.95 0.52 -17.20
N GLU A 170 2.86 1.73 -17.76
CA GLU A 170 1.97 2.03 -18.88
C GLU A 170 2.51 1.36 -20.15
N GLY A 171 1.69 0.53 -20.79
CA GLY A 171 2.04 -0.12 -22.06
C GLY A 171 1.94 0.84 -23.24
N THR A 172 2.75 0.60 -24.27
CA THR A 172 2.73 1.38 -25.51
C THR A 172 1.74 0.84 -26.56
N GLY A 173 1.18 -0.36 -26.31
CA GLY A 173 0.29 -1.06 -27.24
C GLY A 173 -1.02 -1.52 -26.58
N LEU A 174 -1.81 -2.27 -27.35
CA LEU A 174 -3.10 -2.82 -26.91
C LEU A 174 -2.97 -4.08 -26.04
N GLN A 175 -1.82 -4.74 -26.09
CA GLN A 175 -1.58 -6.01 -25.41
C GLN A 175 -0.74 -5.79 -24.16
N ASP A 176 -0.99 -6.62 -23.14
CA ASP A 176 -0.18 -6.65 -21.94
C ASP A 176 1.15 -7.37 -22.21
N GLU A 177 2.25 -6.84 -21.67
CA GLU A 177 3.58 -7.42 -21.82
C GLU A 177 4.21 -7.67 -20.44
N LEU A 178 4.90 -8.80 -20.30
CA LEU A 178 5.69 -9.14 -19.12
C LEU A 178 7.16 -9.26 -19.51
N GLU A 179 7.97 -8.30 -19.07
CA GLU A 179 9.42 -8.28 -19.28
C GLU A 179 10.16 -8.49 -17.97
N VAL A 180 11.19 -9.34 -17.95
CA VAL A 180 12.10 -9.44 -16.81
C VAL A 180 13.37 -8.69 -17.14
N VAL A 181 13.62 -7.61 -16.41
CA VAL A 181 14.80 -6.77 -16.58
C VAL A 181 15.72 -6.87 -15.37
N LYS A 182 16.96 -6.43 -15.54
CA LYS A 182 17.87 -6.28 -14.41
C LYS A 182 17.39 -5.12 -13.55
N GLY A 183 17.34 -5.31 -12.24
CA GLY A 183 16.95 -4.26 -11.32
C GLY A 183 17.12 -4.73 -9.89
N MET A 184 16.80 -3.83 -8.96
CA MET A 184 16.99 -4.02 -7.52
C MET A 184 15.99 -3.16 -6.77
N GLN A 185 15.48 -3.66 -5.64
CA GLN A 185 14.74 -2.87 -4.65
C GLN A 185 15.47 -2.87 -3.30
N PHE A 186 15.46 -1.73 -2.62
CA PHE A 186 15.95 -1.61 -1.24
C PHE A 186 15.08 -0.66 -0.41
N ASP A 187 15.09 -0.89 0.91
CA ASP A 187 14.12 -0.31 1.85
C ASP A 187 14.56 1.08 2.35
N ARG A 188 14.70 2.02 1.40
CA ARG A 188 14.92 3.45 1.66
C ARG A 188 14.04 4.27 0.73
N GLY A 189 13.18 5.11 1.31
CA GLY A 189 12.33 6.01 0.54
C GLY A 189 12.91 7.40 0.36
N TYR A 190 12.09 8.29 -0.22
CA TYR A 190 12.46 9.68 -0.43
C TYR A 190 12.72 10.42 0.89
N LEU A 191 13.74 11.27 0.91
CA LEU A 191 14.06 12.09 2.08
C LEU A 191 13.06 13.22 2.33
N SER A 192 12.32 13.63 1.30
CA SER A 192 11.31 14.67 1.38
C SER A 192 10.10 14.32 0.50
N PRO A 193 8.86 14.44 1.02
CA PRO A 193 7.65 14.27 0.21
C PRO A 193 7.56 15.27 -0.95
N TYR A 194 8.30 16.38 -0.91
CA TYR A 194 8.33 17.37 -1.99
C TYR A 194 9.01 16.87 -3.27
N PHE A 195 9.65 15.70 -3.26
CA PHE A 195 10.13 15.07 -4.48
C PHE A 195 9.05 14.31 -5.25
N ILE A 196 7.87 14.08 -4.66
CA ILE A 196 6.76 13.36 -5.28
C ILE A 196 6.32 14.10 -6.55
N ASN A 197 6.39 13.40 -7.68
CA ASN A 197 5.91 13.89 -8.98
C ASN A 197 4.68 13.12 -9.49
N LYS A 198 4.31 12.02 -8.83
CA LYS A 198 3.05 11.31 -9.00
C LYS A 198 2.24 11.43 -7.72
N THR A 199 1.45 12.48 -7.61
CA THR A 199 0.65 12.80 -6.41
C THR A 199 -0.43 11.77 -6.10
N GLU A 200 -0.92 11.05 -7.11
CA GLU A 200 -1.98 10.04 -6.98
C GLU A 200 -1.53 8.83 -6.16
N THR A 201 -0.33 8.33 -6.44
CA THR A 201 0.28 7.16 -5.79
C THR A 201 1.29 7.53 -4.71
N GLY A 202 1.63 8.82 -4.57
CA GLY A 202 2.57 9.30 -3.57
C GLY A 202 4.02 8.86 -3.82
N ILE A 203 4.40 8.66 -5.09
CA ILE A 203 5.73 8.18 -5.49
C ILE A 203 6.50 9.22 -6.31
N VAL A 204 7.82 9.05 -6.33
CA VAL A 204 8.72 9.69 -7.29
C VAL A 204 9.00 8.70 -8.41
N GLU A 205 8.79 9.12 -9.64
CA GLU A 205 9.08 8.34 -10.84
C GLU A 205 10.08 9.10 -11.71
N LEU A 206 11.27 8.53 -11.93
CA LEU A 206 12.32 9.13 -12.74
C LEU A 206 12.61 8.25 -13.95
N ASP A 207 12.40 8.78 -15.16
CA ASP A 207 12.69 8.10 -16.42
C ASP A 207 14.09 8.43 -16.93
N ASN A 208 14.85 7.40 -17.30
CA ASN A 208 16.24 7.46 -17.71
C ASN A 208 17.15 8.33 -16.80
N PRO A 209 17.12 8.16 -15.46
CA PRO A 209 17.90 9.00 -14.55
C PRO A 209 19.38 8.66 -14.57
N TYR A 210 20.19 9.67 -14.25
CA TYR A 210 21.51 9.47 -13.67
C TYR A 210 21.39 9.12 -12.18
N ILE A 211 22.35 8.33 -11.68
CA ILE A 211 22.37 7.83 -10.31
C ILE A 211 23.73 8.17 -9.68
N LEU A 212 23.72 9.12 -8.75
CA LEU A 212 24.86 9.49 -7.93
C LEU A 212 24.92 8.59 -6.70
N MET A 213 26.06 7.94 -6.48
CA MET A 213 26.31 7.09 -5.31
C MET A 213 27.46 7.66 -4.51
N ALA A 214 27.17 8.19 -3.33
CA ALA A 214 28.15 8.84 -2.46
C ALA A 214 28.22 8.13 -1.10
N ASP A 215 29.37 7.56 -0.74
CA ASP A 215 29.59 7.00 0.60
C ASP A 215 30.03 8.08 1.60
N LYS A 216 29.29 9.19 1.64
CA LYS A 216 29.46 10.28 2.60
C LYS A 216 28.12 10.97 2.87
N LYS A 217 28.08 11.76 3.95
CA LYS A 217 26.99 12.70 4.19
C LYS A 217 27.16 13.95 3.34
N ILE A 218 26.07 14.45 2.78
CA ILE A 218 26.05 15.65 1.95
C ILE A 218 25.25 16.72 2.66
N SER A 219 25.95 17.71 3.22
CA SER A 219 25.34 18.84 3.94
C SER A 219 25.40 20.15 3.13
N ASN A 220 26.40 20.28 2.26
CA ASN A 220 26.68 21.48 1.48
C ASN A 220 26.34 21.29 0.00
N VAL A 221 25.49 22.16 -0.55
CA VAL A 221 25.09 22.09 -1.96
C VAL A 221 26.22 22.40 -2.93
N ARG A 222 27.26 23.14 -2.49
CA ARG A 222 28.40 23.51 -3.34
C ARG A 222 29.12 22.30 -3.93
N GLU A 223 29.21 21.22 -3.15
CA GLU A 223 29.82 19.95 -3.58
C GLU A 223 29.04 19.30 -4.74
N LEU A 224 27.73 19.57 -4.83
CA LEU A 224 26.84 19.03 -5.85
C LEU A 224 26.71 19.90 -7.10
N LEU A 225 27.09 21.18 -7.05
CA LEU A 225 26.88 22.13 -8.15
C LEU A 225 27.44 21.63 -9.50
N PRO A 226 28.68 21.11 -9.59
CA PRO A 226 29.22 20.66 -10.88
C PRO A 226 28.42 19.51 -11.51
N ILE A 227 27.95 18.57 -10.67
CA ILE A 227 27.13 17.44 -11.09
C ILE A 227 25.74 17.92 -11.50
N LEU A 228 25.10 18.76 -10.68
CA LEU A 228 23.75 19.28 -10.96
C LEU A 228 23.71 20.08 -12.27
N GLU A 229 24.72 20.91 -12.54
CA GLU A 229 24.83 21.65 -13.79
C GLU A 229 25.02 20.71 -14.99
N SER A 230 25.87 19.68 -14.85
CA SER A 230 26.13 18.71 -15.91
C SER A 230 24.89 17.87 -16.23
N VAL A 231 24.16 17.44 -15.19
CA VAL A 231 22.91 16.69 -15.36
C VAL A 231 21.81 17.58 -15.92
N ALA A 232 21.67 18.82 -15.45
CA ALA A 232 20.70 19.77 -15.99
C ALA A 232 20.93 20.03 -17.49
N LYS A 233 22.19 20.17 -17.93
CA LYS A 233 22.54 20.31 -19.36
C LYS A 233 22.15 19.09 -20.19
N SER A 234 22.17 17.89 -19.60
CA SER A 234 21.76 16.66 -20.28
C SER A 234 20.23 16.51 -20.40
N GLY A 235 19.45 17.32 -19.66
CA GLY A 235 17.99 17.25 -19.62
C GLY A 235 17.43 16.00 -18.93
N LYS A 236 18.27 15.18 -18.28
CA LYS A 236 17.88 13.96 -17.58
C LYS A 236 17.66 14.21 -16.08
N PRO A 237 16.84 13.39 -15.41
CA PRO A 237 16.69 13.44 -13.95
C PRO A 237 17.91 12.87 -13.22
N LEU A 238 18.04 13.19 -11.92
CA LEU A 238 19.10 12.70 -11.02
C LEU A 238 18.49 12.02 -9.79
N LEU A 239 18.95 10.80 -9.50
CA LEU A 239 18.80 10.16 -8.21
C LEU A 239 20.09 10.32 -7.41
N ILE A 240 19.99 10.76 -6.16
CA ILE A 240 21.11 10.80 -5.21
C ILE A 240 20.92 9.72 -4.15
N ILE A 241 21.89 8.82 -4.04
CA ILE A 241 21.99 7.80 -3.00
C ILE A 241 23.23 8.12 -2.15
N SER A 242 23.03 8.59 -0.93
CA SER A 242 24.12 8.97 -0.02
C SER A 242 23.94 8.39 1.39
N GLU A 243 24.98 8.43 2.24
CA GLU A 243 24.81 8.08 3.65
C GLU A 243 23.68 8.89 4.30
N ASP A 244 23.71 10.21 4.06
CA ASP A 244 22.65 11.13 4.42
C ASP A 244 22.69 12.36 3.50
N LEU A 245 21.56 13.06 3.39
CA LEU A 245 21.47 14.36 2.71
C LEU A 245 20.62 15.29 3.57
N GLU A 246 21.27 16.28 4.17
CA GLU A 246 20.69 17.10 5.24
C GLU A 246 21.02 18.59 5.10
N GLY A 247 20.39 19.42 5.94
CA GLY A 247 20.68 20.84 6.04
C GLY A 247 20.39 21.64 4.76
N GLU A 248 21.35 22.48 4.38
CA GLU A 248 21.25 23.40 3.24
C GLU A 248 21.12 22.64 1.92
N ALA A 249 21.83 21.51 1.75
CA ALA A 249 21.76 20.69 0.55
C ALA A 249 20.33 20.19 0.29
N LEU A 250 19.66 19.64 1.31
CA LEU A 250 18.29 19.13 1.17
C LEU A 250 17.31 20.24 0.83
N ALA A 251 17.35 21.35 1.58
CA ALA A 251 16.45 22.47 1.36
C ALA A 251 16.60 23.06 -0.05
N THR A 252 17.83 23.18 -0.54
CA THR A 252 18.12 23.70 -1.88
C THR A 252 17.62 22.76 -2.98
N LEU A 253 17.84 21.46 -2.83
CA LEU A 253 17.34 20.47 -3.79
C LEU A 253 15.80 20.44 -3.84
N VAL A 254 15.15 20.52 -2.68
CA VAL A 254 13.68 20.58 -2.58
C VAL A 254 13.14 21.81 -3.31
N VAL A 255 13.67 23.01 -3.03
CA VAL A 255 13.21 24.25 -3.68
C VAL A 255 13.43 24.21 -5.19
N ASN A 256 14.58 23.71 -5.65
CA ASN A 256 14.87 23.63 -7.09
C ASN A 256 14.05 22.55 -7.81
N SER A 257 13.72 21.45 -7.13
CA SER A 257 12.83 20.42 -7.65
C SER A 257 11.40 20.93 -7.80
N ILE A 258 10.86 21.62 -6.78
CA ILE A 258 9.53 22.26 -6.83
C ILE A 258 9.44 23.29 -7.97
N ARG A 259 10.51 24.07 -8.19
CA ARG A 259 10.57 25.06 -9.28
C ARG A 259 10.79 24.45 -10.67
N GLY A 260 10.99 23.13 -10.75
CA GLY A 260 11.23 22.43 -12.01
C GLY A 260 12.60 22.73 -12.67
N ILE A 261 13.53 23.34 -11.92
CA ILE A 261 14.86 23.71 -12.44
C ILE A 261 15.69 22.44 -12.66
N VAL A 262 15.64 21.51 -11.71
CA VAL A 262 16.32 20.21 -11.82
C VAL A 262 15.38 19.13 -11.30
N LYS A 263 15.18 18.06 -12.09
CA LYS A 263 14.42 16.89 -11.67
C LYS A 263 15.29 15.99 -10.80
N VAL A 264 15.28 16.21 -9.49
CA VAL A 264 16.12 15.48 -8.53
C VAL A 264 15.28 14.81 -7.46
N ALA A 265 15.70 13.61 -7.05
CA ALA A 265 15.27 12.99 -5.81
C ALA A 265 16.46 12.42 -5.04
N ALA A 266 16.33 12.33 -3.72
CA ALA A 266 17.38 11.84 -2.84
C ALA A 266 16.85 10.80 -1.84
N VAL A 267 17.65 9.76 -1.63
CA VAL A 267 17.37 8.64 -0.72
C VAL A 267 18.62 8.30 0.07
N LYS A 268 18.44 7.75 1.28
CA LYS A 268 19.57 7.19 2.04
C LYS A 268 20.07 5.90 1.38
N ALA A 269 21.35 5.63 1.52
CA ALA A 269 21.95 4.37 1.15
C ALA A 269 21.38 3.23 2.02
N PRO A 270 21.21 2.02 1.46
CA PRO A 270 20.76 0.87 2.23
C PRO A 270 21.87 0.33 3.13
N GLY A 271 21.49 -0.22 4.28
CA GLY A 271 22.43 -0.77 5.26
C GLY A 271 23.16 0.30 6.10
N PHE A 272 24.18 -0.13 6.82
CA PHE A 272 25.05 0.68 7.68
C PHE A 272 26.48 0.10 7.69
N GLY A 273 27.49 0.93 8.00
CA GLY A 273 28.89 0.52 8.06
C GLY A 273 29.38 -0.16 6.77
N ASP A 274 30.19 -1.22 6.89
CA ASP A 274 30.76 -1.93 5.74
C ASP A 274 29.71 -2.54 4.81
N ARG A 275 28.54 -2.88 5.34
CA ARG A 275 27.43 -3.39 4.52
C ARG A 275 26.87 -2.32 3.59
N ARG A 276 26.81 -1.06 4.05
CA ARG A 276 26.41 0.06 3.20
C ARG A 276 27.33 0.18 2.00
N LYS A 277 28.65 0.14 2.23
CA LYS A 277 29.67 0.18 1.17
C LYS A 277 29.49 -0.95 0.18
N ALA A 278 29.31 -2.18 0.68
CA ALA A 278 29.11 -3.35 -0.17
C ALA A 278 27.82 -3.27 -1.00
N MET A 279 26.73 -2.74 -0.44
CA MET A 279 25.46 -2.54 -1.15
C MET A 279 25.50 -1.37 -2.14
N LEU A 280 26.19 -0.27 -1.83
CA LEU A 280 26.45 0.80 -2.80
C LEU A 280 27.25 0.28 -3.99
N GLN A 281 28.23 -0.60 -3.75
CA GLN A 281 28.97 -1.26 -4.82
C GLN A 281 28.10 -2.20 -5.65
N ASP A 282 27.10 -2.84 -5.05
CA ASP A 282 26.14 -3.67 -5.80
C ASP A 282 25.28 -2.80 -6.74
N ILE A 283 24.82 -1.65 -6.26
CA ILE A 283 24.07 -0.68 -7.07
C ILE A 283 24.96 -0.11 -8.18
N SER A 284 26.24 0.17 -7.89
CA SER A 284 27.17 0.74 -8.87
C SER A 284 27.43 -0.22 -10.03
N ILE A 285 27.64 -1.51 -9.74
CA ILE A 285 27.77 -2.57 -10.75
C ILE A 285 26.48 -2.74 -11.55
N LEU A 286 25.31 -2.68 -10.90
CA LEU A 286 24.00 -2.81 -11.56
C LEU A 286 23.72 -1.65 -12.53
N THR A 287 24.17 -0.45 -12.19
CA THR A 287 23.89 0.80 -12.91
C THR A 287 25.06 1.29 -13.76
N ALA A 288 26.20 0.59 -13.76
CA ALA A 288 27.45 0.99 -14.40
C ALA A 288 27.98 2.37 -13.95
N GLY A 289 27.91 2.67 -12.66
CA GLY A 289 28.49 3.88 -12.07
C GLY A 289 29.64 3.59 -11.11
N SER A 290 30.21 4.65 -10.54
CA SER A 290 31.26 4.61 -9.52
C SER A 290 30.73 5.07 -8.17
N VAL A 291 31.15 4.42 -7.08
CA VAL A 291 30.84 4.89 -5.72
C VAL A 291 31.86 5.94 -5.32
N ILE A 292 31.43 7.18 -5.14
CA ILE A 292 32.31 8.27 -4.71
C ILE A 292 32.54 8.13 -3.21
N SER A 293 33.78 7.82 -2.84
CA SER A 293 34.20 7.60 -1.45
C SER A 293 35.48 8.38 -1.17
N GLU A 294 35.50 9.05 -0.02
CA GLU A 294 36.68 9.79 0.46
C GLU A 294 37.86 8.83 0.73
N GLU A 295 37.59 7.56 1.07
CA GLU A 295 38.62 6.52 1.27
C GLU A 295 39.38 6.17 -0.01
N LEU A 296 38.74 6.37 -1.17
CA LEU A 296 39.33 6.15 -2.50
C LEU A 296 39.87 7.45 -3.11
N ALA A 297 39.99 8.51 -2.31
CA ALA A 297 40.41 9.85 -2.75
C ALA A 297 39.56 10.44 -3.89
N MET A 298 38.27 10.10 -3.94
CA MET A 298 37.31 10.69 -4.87
C MET A 298 36.55 11.85 -4.22
N GLU A 299 36.39 12.94 -4.97
CA GLU A 299 35.69 14.17 -4.55
C GLU A 299 34.44 14.37 -5.40
N LEU A 300 33.34 14.83 -4.79
CA LEU A 300 32.08 15.11 -5.48
C LEU A 300 32.24 16.22 -6.53
N GLU A 301 33.08 17.21 -6.24
CA GLU A 301 33.33 18.36 -7.12
C GLU A 301 34.05 17.99 -8.41
N LYS A 302 34.85 16.92 -8.38
CA LYS A 302 35.62 16.43 -9.53
C LYS A 302 34.91 15.32 -10.30
N SER A 303 33.75 14.89 -9.82
CA SER A 303 32.99 13.81 -10.44
C SER A 303 32.36 14.25 -11.76
N THR A 304 32.32 13.34 -12.71
CA THR A 304 31.84 13.56 -14.07
C THR A 304 30.55 12.78 -14.33
N LEU A 305 29.93 12.98 -15.51
CA LEU A 305 28.75 12.21 -15.91
C LEU A 305 29.06 10.71 -16.11
N GLU A 306 30.32 10.33 -16.34
CA GLU A 306 30.75 8.93 -16.49
C GLU A 306 30.79 8.19 -15.15
N ASP A 307 30.97 8.92 -14.05
CA ASP A 307 30.96 8.35 -12.70
C ASP A 307 29.53 8.04 -12.22
N LEU A 308 28.52 8.63 -12.86
CA LEU A 308 27.11 8.43 -12.53
C LEU A 308 26.59 7.14 -13.17
N GLY A 309 25.91 6.32 -12.37
CA GLY A 309 25.17 5.18 -12.90
C GLY A 309 23.96 5.62 -13.72
N GLN A 310 23.39 4.71 -14.51
CA GLN A 310 22.11 4.93 -15.19
C GLN A 310 21.19 3.72 -15.08
N ALA A 311 19.90 3.99 -15.19
CA ALA A 311 18.85 2.99 -15.29
C ALA A 311 17.77 3.48 -16.26
N LYS A 312 16.93 2.57 -16.76
CA LYS A 312 15.77 2.95 -17.57
C LYS A 312 14.74 3.72 -16.74
N ARG A 313 14.52 3.31 -15.50
CA ARG A 313 13.57 3.95 -14.59
C ARG A 313 13.94 3.74 -13.12
N VAL A 314 13.57 4.69 -12.28
CA VAL A 314 13.62 4.54 -10.82
C VAL A 314 12.27 4.96 -10.24
N VAL A 315 11.74 4.14 -9.35
CA VAL A 315 10.54 4.43 -8.56
C VAL A 315 10.92 4.53 -7.09
N ILE A 316 10.55 5.62 -6.43
CA ILE A 316 10.83 5.85 -5.01
C ILE A 316 9.51 6.12 -4.31
N SER A 317 9.20 5.32 -3.30
CA SER A 317 8.04 5.52 -2.44
C SER A 317 8.50 6.02 -1.06
N LYS A 318 7.59 6.04 -0.09
CA LYS A 318 7.90 6.43 1.29
C LYS A 318 8.91 5.50 1.95
N ASP A 319 8.87 4.20 1.62
CA ASP A 319 9.64 3.17 2.31
C ASP A 319 10.70 2.52 1.39
N PRO A 320 10.38 1.95 0.21
CA PRO A 320 11.38 1.45 -0.73
C PRO A 320 11.73 2.36 -1.92
N THR A 321 12.93 2.13 -2.47
CA THR A 321 13.40 2.56 -3.79
C THR A 321 13.63 1.35 -4.68
N THR A 322 13.15 1.43 -5.92
CA THR A 322 13.28 0.38 -6.95
C THR A 322 13.97 0.94 -8.18
N ILE A 323 15.07 0.31 -8.59
CA ILE A 323 15.83 0.62 -9.79
C ILE A 323 15.49 -0.43 -10.87
N ILE A 324 15.01 0.03 -12.02
CA ILE A 324 14.49 -0.79 -13.11
C ILE A 324 15.35 -0.60 -14.36
N GLY A 325 15.88 -1.70 -14.89
CA GLY A 325 16.64 -1.71 -16.14
C GLY A 325 17.99 -1.00 -16.03
N GLY A 326 18.82 -1.36 -15.04
CA GLY A 326 20.19 -0.84 -14.91
C GLY A 326 21.06 -1.15 -16.14
N ILE A 327 21.94 -0.23 -16.52
CA ILE A 327 22.79 -0.38 -17.72
C ILE A 327 24.07 -1.22 -17.49
N GLY A 328 24.27 -1.74 -16.27
CA GLY A 328 25.39 -2.61 -15.91
C GLY A 328 25.54 -3.82 -16.84
N GLN A 329 26.79 -4.18 -17.18
CA GLN A 329 27.04 -5.31 -18.07
C GLN A 329 26.65 -6.64 -17.41
N LYS A 330 26.13 -7.59 -18.20
CA LYS A 330 25.71 -8.91 -17.66
C LYS A 330 26.88 -9.64 -17.00
N PHE A 331 28.07 -9.52 -17.58
CA PHE A 331 29.28 -10.18 -17.09
C PHE A 331 29.68 -9.69 -15.69
N ASP A 332 29.74 -8.37 -15.48
CA ASP A 332 30.13 -7.80 -14.18
C ASP A 332 29.14 -8.16 -13.07
N ILE A 333 27.83 -8.14 -13.39
CA ILE A 333 26.77 -8.55 -12.46
C ILE A 333 26.91 -10.04 -12.10
N GLN A 334 27.19 -10.92 -13.07
CA GLN A 334 27.40 -12.35 -12.81
C GLN A 334 28.66 -12.62 -12.00
N ASN A 335 29.73 -11.87 -12.24
CA ASN A 335 30.95 -11.94 -11.42
C ASN A 335 30.65 -11.52 -9.99
N ARG A 336 29.89 -10.44 -9.81
CA ARG A 336 29.47 -9.98 -8.48
C ARG A 336 28.60 -11.01 -7.75
N ILE A 337 27.65 -11.63 -8.45
CA ILE A 337 26.84 -12.74 -7.91
C ILE A 337 27.73 -13.89 -7.45
N SER A 338 28.74 -14.25 -8.24
CA SER A 338 29.67 -15.34 -7.91
C SER A 338 30.52 -15.02 -6.69
N GLN A 339 30.99 -13.77 -6.56
CA GLN A 339 31.69 -13.30 -5.36
C GLN A 339 30.82 -13.39 -4.11
N ILE A 340 29.56 -12.95 -4.18
CA ILE A 340 28.64 -13.01 -3.03
C ILE A 340 28.36 -14.47 -2.65
N ARG A 341 28.18 -15.37 -3.63
CA ARG A 341 28.02 -16.81 -3.36
C ARG A 341 29.22 -17.42 -2.67
N GLN A 342 30.44 -17.03 -3.07
CA GLN A 342 31.64 -17.48 -2.39
C GLN A 342 31.70 -16.96 -0.95
N GLN A 343 31.38 -15.69 -0.72
CA GLN A 343 31.30 -15.10 0.63
C GLN A 343 30.28 -15.82 1.52
N ILE A 344 29.15 -16.27 0.97
CA ILE A 344 28.14 -17.05 1.71
C ILE A 344 28.73 -18.38 2.21
N ASN A 345 29.53 -19.06 1.39
CA ASN A 345 30.15 -20.33 1.75
C ASN A 345 31.25 -20.16 2.81
N GLU A 346 31.97 -19.05 2.75
CA GLU A 346 33.05 -18.71 3.70
C GLU A 346 32.51 -18.12 5.01
N ALA A 347 31.28 -17.61 5.03
CA ALA A 347 30.67 -17.03 6.21
C ALA A 347 30.47 -18.08 7.31
N THR A 348 30.92 -17.75 8.52
CA THR A 348 30.81 -18.62 9.71
C THR A 348 29.58 -18.31 10.56
N SER A 349 28.98 -17.13 10.39
CA SER A 349 27.80 -16.66 11.12
C SER A 349 26.53 -16.80 10.27
N ASP A 350 25.47 -17.34 10.87
CA ASP A 350 24.16 -17.45 10.21
C ASP A 350 23.57 -16.08 9.85
N TYR A 351 23.85 -15.06 10.69
CA TYR A 351 23.45 -13.69 10.43
C TYR A 351 24.11 -13.09 9.17
N ASP A 352 25.39 -13.41 8.93
CA ASP A 352 26.08 -12.93 7.73
C ASP A 352 25.63 -13.68 6.48
N LYS A 353 25.37 -14.99 6.60
CA LYS A 353 24.77 -15.79 5.52
C LYS A 353 23.41 -15.24 5.11
N GLU A 354 22.52 -14.98 6.07
CA GLU A 354 21.20 -14.40 5.80
C GLU A 354 21.32 -13.08 5.03
N LYS A 355 22.21 -12.19 5.48
CA LYS A 355 22.38 -10.85 4.88
C LYS A 355 23.06 -10.89 3.52
N LEU A 356 23.96 -11.83 3.28
CA LEU A 356 24.52 -12.06 1.95
C LEU A 356 23.50 -12.70 1.01
N ASN A 357 22.64 -13.60 1.51
CA ASN A 357 21.52 -14.16 0.74
C ASN A 357 20.52 -13.07 0.32
N GLU A 358 20.19 -12.12 1.19
CA GLU A 358 19.35 -10.96 0.85
C GLU A 358 19.96 -10.15 -0.31
N ARG A 359 21.27 -9.86 -0.25
CA ARG A 359 21.98 -9.15 -1.32
C ARG A 359 21.99 -9.95 -2.62
N LEU A 360 22.26 -11.25 -2.53
CA LEU A 360 22.26 -12.16 -3.68
C LEU A 360 20.87 -12.19 -4.35
N ALA A 361 19.80 -12.31 -3.57
CA ALA A 361 18.43 -12.32 -4.08
C ALA A 361 18.12 -11.01 -4.82
N LYS A 362 18.44 -9.86 -4.22
CA LYS A 362 18.25 -8.53 -4.83
C LYS A 362 19.02 -8.34 -6.13
N LEU A 363 20.20 -8.93 -6.27
CA LEU A 363 21.02 -8.79 -7.49
C LEU A 363 20.68 -9.83 -8.57
N SER A 364 20.18 -11.00 -8.18
CA SER A 364 19.92 -12.13 -9.09
C SER A 364 18.48 -12.26 -9.54
N GLY A 365 17.51 -11.86 -8.71
CA GLY A 365 16.07 -11.98 -8.98
C GLY A 365 15.58 -11.04 -10.09
N GLY A 366 16.27 -9.92 -10.31
CA GLY A 366 15.85 -8.91 -11.27
C GLY A 366 14.54 -8.24 -10.88
N VAL A 367 13.91 -7.57 -11.85
CA VAL A 367 12.61 -6.90 -11.71
C VAL A 367 11.72 -7.33 -12.87
N ALA A 368 10.54 -7.86 -12.55
CA ALA A 368 9.49 -8.08 -13.54
C ALA A 368 8.73 -6.78 -13.76
N VAL A 369 8.62 -6.37 -15.01
CA VAL A 369 7.91 -5.18 -15.47
C VAL A 369 6.67 -5.65 -16.20
N LEU A 370 5.50 -5.38 -15.62
CA LEU A 370 4.19 -5.60 -16.20
C LEU A 370 3.76 -4.34 -16.93
N LYS A 371 3.77 -4.36 -18.27
CA LYS A 371 3.28 -3.24 -19.08
C LYS A 371 1.81 -3.48 -19.41
N VAL A 372 0.95 -2.58 -18.97
CA VAL A 372 -0.50 -2.72 -19.11
C VAL A 372 -0.96 -2.06 -20.40
N GLY A 373 -1.49 -2.87 -21.31
CA GLY A 373 -2.02 -2.41 -22.60
C GLY A 373 -3.51 -2.10 -22.56
N ALA A 374 -3.91 -0.98 -23.18
CA ALA A 374 -5.30 -0.59 -23.41
C ALA A 374 -5.40 0.44 -24.55
N ALA A 375 -6.61 0.65 -25.11
CA ALA A 375 -6.81 1.56 -26.25
C ALA A 375 -6.86 3.04 -25.82
N PRO A 376 -7.83 3.51 -25.01
CA PRO A 376 -7.83 4.87 -24.49
C PRO A 376 -6.99 4.99 -23.22
N GLU A 377 -6.31 6.13 -23.05
CA GLU A 377 -5.46 6.43 -21.89
C GLU A 377 -6.19 6.28 -20.54
N VAL A 378 -7.49 6.60 -20.51
CA VAL A 378 -8.33 6.47 -19.32
C VAL A 378 -8.50 5.01 -18.90
N GLU A 379 -8.70 4.10 -19.87
CA GLU A 379 -8.81 2.66 -19.60
C GLU A 379 -7.46 2.08 -19.20
N MET A 380 -6.36 2.55 -19.81
CA MET A 380 -5.01 2.14 -19.42
C MET A 380 -4.71 2.47 -17.95
N LYS A 381 -5.05 3.69 -17.52
CA LYS A 381 -4.84 4.14 -16.13
C LYS A 381 -5.69 3.36 -15.13
N GLU A 382 -6.95 3.10 -15.46
CA GLU A 382 -7.85 2.29 -14.62
C GLU A 382 -7.36 0.83 -14.52
N LYS A 383 -6.99 0.23 -15.65
CA LYS A 383 -6.45 -1.14 -15.69
C LYS A 383 -5.11 -1.24 -14.95
N LYS A 384 -4.24 -0.24 -15.10
CA LYS A 384 -2.97 -0.17 -14.35
C LYS A 384 -3.21 -0.16 -12.84
N ALA A 385 -4.12 0.70 -12.35
CA ALA A 385 -4.47 0.74 -10.93
C ALA A 385 -4.97 -0.62 -10.44
N ARG A 386 -5.86 -1.28 -11.18
CA ARG A 386 -6.32 -2.65 -10.87
C ARG A 386 -5.19 -3.68 -10.80
N VAL A 387 -4.22 -3.62 -11.72
CA VAL A 387 -3.06 -4.54 -11.73
C VAL A 387 -2.16 -4.26 -10.53
N GLU A 388 -1.96 -3.00 -10.15
CA GLU A 388 -1.22 -2.62 -8.95
C GLU A 388 -1.91 -3.15 -7.69
N ASP A 389 -3.21 -2.94 -7.52
CA ASP A 389 -3.97 -3.45 -6.37
C ASP A 389 -3.89 -4.97 -6.28
N ALA A 390 -4.12 -5.66 -7.40
CA ALA A 390 -4.03 -7.11 -7.47
C ALA A 390 -2.63 -7.65 -7.15
N LEU A 391 -1.57 -6.93 -7.56
CA LEU A 391 -0.20 -7.30 -7.23
C LEU A 391 0.06 -7.23 -5.73
N HIS A 392 -0.41 -6.17 -5.06
CA HIS A 392 -0.24 -6.02 -3.62
C HIS A 392 -1.03 -7.08 -2.84
N ALA A 393 -2.29 -7.33 -3.22
CA ALA A 393 -3.12 -8.37 -2.62
C ALA A 393 -2.48 -9.77 -2.78
N THR A 394 -1.90 -10.05 -3.94
CA THR A 394 -1.22 -11.32 -4.20
C THR A 394 0.04 -11.47 -3.35
N ARG A 395 0.84 -10.41 -3.17
CA ARG A 395 1.98 -10.43 -2.23
C ARG A 395 1.52 -10.70 -0.80
N ALA A 396 0.46 -10.03 -0.36
CA ALA A 396 -0.13 -10.22 0.96
C ALA A 396 -0.61 -11.67 1.19
N ALA A 397 -1.14 -12.32 0.14
CA ALA A 397 -1.55 -13.72 0.18
C ALA A 397 -0.36 -14.69 0.25
N VAL A 398 0.74 -14.39 -0.44
CA VAL A 398 1.97 -15.20 -0.37
C VAL A 398 2.62 -15.12 1.02
N GLU A 399 2.55 -13.96 1.69
CA GLU A 399 3.12 -13.74 3.01
C GLU A 399 2.34 -14.41 4.15
N GLU A 400 1.02 -14.18 4.23
CA GLU A 400 0.20 -14.61 5.39
C GLU A 400 -0.86 -15.67 5.04
N GLY A 401 -0.94 -16.10 3.79
CA GLY A 401 -1.95 -17.03 3.29
C GLY A 401 -3.27 -16.34 2.94
N VAL A 402 -4.28 -17.17 2.67
CA VAL A 402 -5.62 -16.78 2.23
C VAL A 402 -6.70 -17.36 3.13
N VAL A 403 -7.83 -16.67 3.19
CA VAL A 403 -9.06 -17.09 3.89
C VAL A 403 -10.27 -17.03 2.95
N PRO A 404 -11.39 -17.70 3.28
CA PRO A 404 -12.64 -17.60 2.51
C PRO A 404 -13.11 -16.15 2.39
N GLY A 405 -13.18 -15.65 1.15
CA GLY A 405 -13.51 -14.25 0.88
C GLY A 405 -14.99 -13.92 1.04
N GLY A 406 -15.39 -12.74 0.55
CA GLY A 406 -16.78 -12.28 0.61
C GLY A 406 -17.28 -12.01 2.03
N GLY A 407 -16.37 -11.74 2.97
CA GLY A 407 -16.69 -11.52 4.39
C GLY A 407 -16.99 -12.79 5.19
N VAL A 408 -16.88 -13.98 4.59
CA VAL A 408 -17.15 -15.27 5.26
C VAL A 408 -16.16 -15.53 6.38
N ALA A 409 -14.87 -15.24 6.16
CA ALA A 409 -13.83 -15.40 7.18
C ALA A 409 -14.19 -14.69 8.50
N LEU A 410 -14.60 -13.42 8.43
CA LEU A 410 -14.98 -12.64 9.61
C LEU A 410 -16.24 -13.19 10.29
N VAL A 411 -17.24 -13.65 9.53
CA VAL A 411 -18.44 -14.30 10.08
C VAL A 411 -18.10 -15.59 10.81
N ARG A 412 -17.19 -16.40 10.27
CA ARG A 412 -16.73 -17.65 10.91
C ARG A 412 -15.98 -17.38 12.20
N VAL A 413 -15.08 -16.41 12.17
CA VAL A 413 -14.32 -15.97 13.34
C VAL A 413 -15.27 -15.45 14.41
N ALA A 414 -16.21 -14.57 14.07
CA ALA A 414 -17.19 -14.04 15.01
C ALA A 414 -18.02 -15.15 15.69
N ALA A 415 -18.45 -16.16 14.94
CA ALA A 415 -19.17 -17.30 15.49
C ALA A 415 -18.30 -18.10 16.48
N LYS A 416 -17.01 -18.28 16.17
CA LYS A 416 -16.06 -19.04 17.00
C LYS A 416 -15.77 -18.35 18.33
N ILE A 417 -15.59 -17.03 18.32
CA ILE A 417 -15.27 -16.22 19.51
C ILE A 417 -16.53 -15.65 20.21
N SER A 418 -17.72 -16.14 19.86
CA SER A 418 -19.01 -15.68 20.41
C SER A 418 -19.15 -15.83 21.93
N ASN A 419 -18.49 -16.82 22.52
CA ASN A 419 -18.49 -17.08 23.96
C ASN A 419 -17.43 -16.28 24.73
N LEU A 420 -16.72 -15.35 24.08
CA LEU A 420 -15.71 -14.53 24.73
C LEU A 420 -16.36 -13.56 25.72
N LEU A 421 -15.84 -13.52 26.95
CA LEU A 421 -16.33 -12.65 28.01
C LEU A 421 -15.26 -11.63 28.44
N GLY A 422 -15.71 -10.43 28.76
CA GLY A 422 -14.94 -9.35 29.37
C GLY A 422 -14.86 -9.48 30.89
N GLN A 423 -14.28 -8.47 31.54
CA GLN A 423 -14.22 -8.38 33.00
C GLN A 423 -15.52 -7.86 33.62
N ASN A 424 -16.33 -7.13 32.84
CA ASN A 424 -17.59 -6.53 33.24
C ASN A 424 -18.55 -6.45 32.05
N GLU A 425 -19.78 -6.00 32.30
CA GLU A 425 -20.81 -5.96 31.26
C GLU A 425 -20.51 -4.97 30.14
N ASP A 426 -19.88 -3.83 30.43
CA ASP A 426 -19.50 -2.86 29.41
C ASP A 426 -18.47 -3.46 28.42
N GLN A 427 -17.51 -4.25 28.92
CA GLN A 427 -16.60 -5.01 28.06
C GLN A 427 -17.34 -6.10 27.27
N ASN A 428 -18.33 -6.78 27.84
CA ASN A 428 -19.16 -7.74 27.12
C ASN A 428 -19.92 -7.08 25.97
N VAL A 429 -20.45 -5.87 26.19
CA VAL A 429 -21.09 -5.08 25.13
C VAL A 429 -20.07 -4.72 24.05
N GLY A 430 -18.87 -4.26 24.43
CA GLY A 430 -17.79 -3.98 23.49
C GLY A 430 -17.42 -5.18 22.62
N ILE A 431 -17.35 -6.38 23.21
CA ILE A 431 -17.15 -7.63 22.46
C ILE A 431 -18.30 -7.84 21.47
N ARG A 432 -19.56 -7.73 21.89
CA ARG A 432 -20.73 -7.89 21.01
C ARG A 432 -20.76 -6.87 19.88
N VAL A 433 -20.32 -5.63 20.10
CA VAL A 433 -20.17 -4.59 19.07
C VAL A 433 -19.20 -5.06 17.98
N ALA A 434 -18.02 -5.56 18.37
CA ALA A 434 -17.03 -6.06 17.42
C ALA A 434 -17.54 -7.29 16.65
N LEU A 435 -18.16 -8.26 17.33
CA LEU A 435 -18.74 -9.46 16.70
C LEU A 435 -19.82 -9.10 15.68
N ARG A 436 -20.69 -8.13 16.00
CA ARG A 436 -21.72 -7.64 15.08
C ARG A 436 -21.11 -6.93 13.88
N ALA A 437 -20.06 -6.14 14.09
CA ALA A 437 -19.36 -5.43 13.02
C ALA A 437 -18.69 -6.39 12.03
N MET A 438 -18.19 -7.54 12.47
CA MET A 438 -17.60 -8.57 11.60
C MET A 438 -18.56 -9.14 10.55
N GLU A 439 -19.88 -9.00 10.74
CA GLU A 439 -20.89 -9.36 9.74
C GLU A 439 -21.10 -8.29 8.65
N ALA A 440 -20.65 -7.05 8.90
CA ALA A 440 -20.93 -5.92 8.02
C ALA A 440 -20.41 -6.12 6.59
N PRO A 441 -19.20 -6.64 6.34
CA PRO A 441 -18.70 -6.84 4.98
C PRO A 441 -19.57 -7.77 4.13
N LEU A 442 -19.93 -8.95 4.64
CA LEU A 442 -20.83 -9.88 3.96
C LEU A 442 -22.19 -9.21 3.68
N ARG A 443 -22.76 -8.55 4.70
CA ARG A 443 -24.06 -7.87 4.56
C ARG A 443 -24.04 -6.78 3.49
N GLN A 444 -22.96 -6.01 3.40
CA GLN A 444 -22.85 -4.93 2.41
C GLN A 444 -22.67 -5.47 1.00
N ILE A 445 -21.88 -6.54 0.82
CA ILE A 445 -21.73 -7.22 -0.48
C ILE A 445 -23.09 -7.73 -0.98
N VAL A 446 -23.87 -8.37 -0.09
CA VAL A 446 -25.22 -8.86 -0.39
C VAL A 446 -26.17 -7.70 -0.71
N SER A 447 -26.12 -6.61 0.06
CA SER A 447 -26.95 -5.42 -0.19
C SER A 447 -26.65 -4.76 -1.53
N ASN A 448 -25.36 -4.66 -1.90
CA ASN A 448 -24.96 -4.14 -3.21
C ASN A 448 -25.44 -5.05 -4.35
N SER A 449 -25.59 -6.35 -4.08
CA SER A 449 -26.14 -7.34 -5.02
C SER A 449 -27.66 -7.26 -5.21
N GLY A 450 -28.37 -6.46 -4.38
CA GLY A 450 -29.82 -6.32 -4.41
C GLY A 450 -30.59 -7.38 -3.61
N GLU A 451 -29.86 -8.24 -2.89
CA GLU A 451 -30.40 -9.35 -2.11
C GLU A 451 -30.57 -8.97 -0.63
N GLU A 452 -31.35 -9.76 0.13
CA GLU A 452 -31.66 -9.49 1.53
C GLU A 452 -30.49 -9.89 2.46
N PRO A 453 -29.75 -8.94 3.07
CA PRO A 453 -28.52 -9.24 3.83
C PRO A 453 -28.74 -10.17 5.02
N SER A 454 -29.90 -10.06 5.67
CA SER A 454 -30.23 -10.85 6.86
C SER A 454 -30.43 -12.33 6.53
N VAL A 455 -31.06 -12.63 5.39
CA VAL A 455 -31.31 -14.01 4.94
C VAL A 455 -29.99 -14.69 4.58
N VAL A 456 -29.17 -14.02 3.77
CA VAL A 456 -27.87 -14.59 3.34
C VAL A 456 -26.92 -14.76 4.51
N THR A 457 -26.80 -13.76 5.38
CA THR A 457 -25.90 -13.83 6.54
C THR A 457 -26.29 -14.96 7.49
N ASN A 458 -27.58 -15.18 7.72
CA ASN A 458 -28.05 -16.29 8.57
C ASN A 458 -27.77 -17.65 7.93
N ASN A 459 -28.02 -17.81 6.62
CA ASN A 459 -27.70 -19.05 5.91
C ASN A 459 -26.19 -19.35 5.95
N VAL A 460 -25.36 -18.33 5.71
CA VAL A 460 -23.90 -18.47 5.83
C VAL A 460 -23.52 -18.88 7.26
N LYS A 461 -24.09 -18.27 8.30
CA LYS A 461 -23.82 -18.65 9.71
C LYS A 461 -24.19 -20.11 10.02
N ASP A 462 -25.28 -20.62 9.48
CA ASP A 462 -25.73 -22.01 9.67
C ASP A 462 -24.82 -23.02 8.94
N GLY A 463 -24.12 -22.58 7.89
CA GLY A 463 -23.08 -23.35 7.21
C GLY A 463 -21.80 -23.53 8.02
N LYS A 464 -20.84 -24.27 7.45
CA LYS A 464 -19.55 -24.62 8.10
C LYS A 464 -18.37 -24.38 7.17
N GLY A 465 -17.20 -24.15 7.77
CA GLY A 465 -15.94 -23.99 7.05
C GLY A 465 -16.04 -22.89 5.98
N ASN A 466 -15.68 -23.24 4.75
CA ASN A 466 -15.63 -22.31 3.61
C ASN A 466 -17.00 -22.08 2.95
N TYR A 467 -18.08 -22.64 3.48
CA TYR A 467 -19.41 -22.41 2.92
C TYR A 467 -19.77 -20.92 2.99
N GLY A 468 -20.16 -20.34 1.87
CA GLY A 468 -20.42 -18.91 1.72
C GLY A 468 -21.38 -18.61 0.56
N TYR A 469 -21.49 -17.32 0.25
CA TYR A 469 -22.35 -16.80 -0.81
C TYR A 469 -21.51 -16.16 -1.91
N ASN A 470 -21.63 -16.67 -3.13
CA ASN A 470 -21.02 -16.07 -4.31
C ASN A 470 -21.93 -14.97 -4.86
N ALA A 471 -21.62 -13.72 -4.53
CA ALA A 471 -22.40 -12.56 -4.97
C ALA A 471 -22.33 -12.27 -6.48
N ALA A 472 -21.41 -12.89 -7.22
CA ALA A 472 -21.36 -12.75 -8.67
C ALA A 472 -22.40 -13.64 -9.37
N THR A 473 -22.62 -14.86 -8.86
CA THR A 473 -23.55 -15.85 -9.45
C THR A 473 -24.84 -16.05 -8.66
N ASP A 474 -24.93 -15.45 -7.47
CA ASP A 474 -26.03 -15.61 -6.51
C ASP A 474 -26.21 -17.06 -6.00
N GLU A 475 -25.11 -17.82 -5.93
CA GLU A 475 -25.09 -19.22 -5.47
C GLU A 475 -24.36 -19.41 -4.15
N TYR A 476 -24.83 -20.37 -3.36
CA TYR A 476 -24.12 -20.81 -2.14
C TYR A 476 -23.17 -21.97 -2.45
N GLY A 477 -22.04 -22.02 -1.77
CA GLY A 477 -21.07 -23.09 -1.96
C GLY A 477 -19.77 -22.85 -1.23
N ASP A 478 -18.75 -23.62 -1.60
CA ASP A 478 -17.41 -23.49 -1.02
C ASP A 478 -16.66 -22.34 -1.69
N MET A 479 -16.36 -21.29 -0.91
CA MET A 479 -15.72 -20.06 -1.39
C MET A 479 -14.31 -20.33 -1.98
N ILE A 480 -13.57 -21.30 -1.44
CA ILE A 480 -12.24 -21.65 -1.97
C ILE A 480 -12.41 -22.34 -3.33
N ARG A 481 -13.41 -23.22 -3.47
CA ARG A 481 -13.70 -23.87 -4.76
C ARG A 481 -14.20 -22.89 -5.82
N PHE A 482 -14.97 -21.89 -5.40
CA PHE A 482 -15.36 -20.78 -6.27
C PHE A 482 -14.19 -19.86 -6.62
N GLY A 483 -13.03 -20.01 -5.97
CA GLY A 483 -11.90 -19.12 -6.15
C GLY A 483 -12.22 -17.71 -5.65
N ILE A 484 -12.92 -17.60 -4.52
CA ILE A 484 -13.21 -16.35 -3.80
C ILE A 484 -12.42 -16.39 -2.49
N LEU A 485 -11.22 -15.81 -2.54
CA LEU A 485 -10.18 -15.82 -1.54
C LEU A 485 -9.79 -14.37 -1.22
N ASP A 486 -9.70 -14.06 0.07
CA ASP A 486 -9.14 -12.80 0.52
C ASP A 486 -7.78 -13.08 1.18
N PRO A 487 -6.73 -12.27 0.94
CA PRO A 487 -5.50 -12.38 1.69
C PRO A 487 -5.75 -12.20 3.19
N THR A 488 -5.19 -13.09 4.01
CA THR A 488 -5.36 -13.03 5.48
C THR A 488 -4.86 -11.71 6.04
N LYS A 489 -3.73 -11.22 5.52
CA LYS A 489 -3.14 -9.92 5.89
C LYS A 489 -4.09 -8.75 5.64
N VAL A 490 -4.83 -8.76 4.52
CA VAL A 490 -5.82 -7.71 4.17
C VAL A 490 -6.98 -7.74 5.17
N THR A 491 -7.59 -8.91 5.38
CA THR A 491 -8.72 -9.07 6.32
C THR A 491 -8.32 -8.68 7.74
N ARG A 492 -7.14 -9.11 8.18
CA ARG A 492 -6.56 -8.79 9.49
C ARG A 492 -6.30 -7.29 9.64
N SER A 493 -5.64 -6.67 8.66
CA SER A 493 -5.29 -5.25 8.71
C SER A 493 -6.53 -4.37 8.71
N ALA A 494 -7.53 -4.67 7.86
CA ALA A 494 -8.79 -3.95 7.82
C ALA A 494 -9.50 -3.95 9.18
N LEU A 495 -9.60 -5.10 9.84
CA LEU A 495 -10.23 -5.23 11.16
C LEU A 495 -9.45 -4.47 12.25
N GLN A 496 -8.11 -4.58 12.26
CA GLN A 496 -7.27 -3.94 13.27
C GLN A 496 -7.30 -2.42 13.17
N TYR A 497 -7.13 -1.85 11.97
CA TYR A 497 -7.15 -0.40 11.78
C TYR A 497 -8.54 0.19 12.02
N ALA A 498 -9.59 -0.48 11.55
CA ALA A 498 -10.97 -0.08 11.82
C ALA A 498 -11.26 0.00 13.33
N SER A 499 -10.88 -1.04 14.06
CA SER A 499 -11.11 -1.11 15.51
C SER A 499 -10.26 -0.11 16.29
N SER A 500 -9.03 0.14 15.82
CA SER A 500 -8.12 1.12 16.43
C SER A 500 -8.73 2.53 16.40
N VAL A 501 -9.13 3.02 15.22
CA VAL A 501 -9.71 4.36 15.09
C VAL A 501 -11.09 4.41 15.73
N ALA A 502 -11.93 3.39 15.55
CA ALA A 502 -13.23 3.34 16.20
C ALA A 502 -13.12 3.43 17.74
N GLY A 503 -12.15 2.74 18.33
CA GLY A 503 -11.85 2.82 19.75
C GLY A 503 -11.49 4.24 20.20
N LEU A 504 -10.66 4.96 19.45
CA LEU A 504 -10.32 6.35 19.72
C LEU A 504 -11.56 7.26 19.68
N MET A 505 -12.39 7.11 18.63
CA MET A 505 -13.62 7.89 18.44
C MET A 505 -14.64 7.65 19.57
N ILE A 506 -14.83 6.39 19.97
CA ILE A 506 -15.72 6.02 21.09
C ILE A 506 -15.28 6.71 22.38
N THR A 507 -13.97 6.76 22.64
CA THR A 507 -13.40 7.37 23.86
C THR A 507 -13.25 8.89 23.80
N THR A 508 -13.60 9.53 22.68
CA THR A 508 -13.45 10.98 22.52
C THR A 508 -14.57 11.73 23.25
N GLU A 509 -14.20 12.68 24.11
CA GLU A 509 -15.14 13.56 24.85
C GLU A 509 -15.19 15.00 24.30
N CYS A 510 -14.07 15.51 23.77
CA CYS A 510 -13.94 16.89 23.31
C CYS A 510 -13.32 16.94 21.92
N MET A 511 -13.79 17.87 21.09
CA MET A 511 -13.24 18.19 19.77
C MET A 511 -13.00 19.70 19.71
N VAL A 512 -11.82 20.10 19.24
CA VAL A 512 -11.44 21.51 19.09
C VAL A 512 -11.12 21.73 17.62
N THR A 513 -11.69 22.79 17.05
CA THR A 513 -11.48 23.16 15.65
C THR A 513 -11.48 24.67 15.49
N ASP A 514 -10.85 25.16 14.44
CA ASP A 514 -10.85 26.57 14.09
C ASP A 514 -12.28 27.06 13.81
N LEU A 515 -12.57 28.33 14.10
CA LEU A 515 -13.84 28.92 13.68
C LEU A 515 -14.02 28.84 12.15
N PRO A 516 -15.24 28.65 11.64
CA PRO A 516 -15.52 28.74 10.21
C PRO A 516 -14.94 30.05 9.66
N LYS A 517 -14.22 30.00 8.54
CA LYS A 517 -13.75 31.23 7.91
C LYS A 517 -14.97 31.95 7.38
N GLU A 518 -15.20 33.19 7.81
CA GLU A 518 -16.13 34.08 7.10
C GLU A 518 -15.57 34.27 5.68
N GLU A 519 -16.32 33.90 4.66
CA GLU A 519 -16.02 34.33 3.31
C GLU A 519 -16.10 35.86 3.31
N LYS A 520 -14.94 36.52 3.32
CA LYS A 520 -14.88 37.91 2.86
C LYS A 520 -15.29 37.87 1.40
N SER A 521 -16.51 38.28 1.12
CA SER A 521 -16.93 38.64 -0.22
C SER A 521 -15.92 39.64 -0.74
N ASP A 522 -15.09 39.25 -1.71
CA ASP A 522 -14.28 40.18 -2.50
C ASP A 522 -15.26 41.03 -3.35
N LEU A 523 -15.87 42.02 -2.70
CA LEU A 523 -16.46 43.18 -3.36
C LEU A 523 -15.31 44.09 -3.78
N SER A 524 -14.59 43.66 -4.80
CA SER A 524 -13.77 44.53 -5.65
C SER A 524 -14.03 44.14 -7.11
N ASN A 525 -15.14 44.65 -7.64
CA ASN A 525 -15.26 44.98 -9.05
C ASN A 525 -15.25 46.50 -9.18
#